data_AF-A0A930W0X0-F1
#
_entry.id   AF-A0A930W0X0-F1
#
_cell.length_a   1.000
_cell.length_b   1.000
_cell.length_c   1.000
_cell.angle_alpha   90.00
_cell.angle_beta   90.00
_cell.angle_gamma   90.00
#
_symmetry.space_group_name_H-M   'P 1'
#
loop_
_entity.id
_entity.type
_entity.pdbx_description
1 polymer ?
#
loop_
_entity_poly.entity_id
_entity_poly.type
_entity_poly.pdbx_seq_one_letter_code
_entity_poly.pdbx_strand_id
1 'polypeptide(L)'
;MDEMKSITLDDVSAAQKHFAADRANLVAKNAATAAGIRKAARVPEGVAENPLSFDVEVKQGERTNQKRSGRCWMFASLNTFRYRIIKKYNLSTFELSQAYPLFWDKMEKSNWFLENILDTLDEPLNGRLVAFLLTDPIGDGGQWDMFKSLVKKYGVVPKEAMPETENSSNTHDMDKYLTRYLRGAAKRLRETHEAGETLETLREMKKEMMGDVYALLVTCLGEPPAHFETRLRDKDDKLILSGTFTPQEFFAKTVDMNLDDYISIISAPTADKPFNHTYTVSRLGNVVE
;
A
#
# COMPACT_ATOMS: atom_id res chain seq x y z
N MET A 1 11.22 43.71 -19.44
CA MET A 1 10.61 42.72 -18.54
C MET A 1 10.20 43.48 -17.29
N ASP A 2 9.05 43.17 -16.69
CA ASP A 2 8.63 43.85 -15.46
C ASP A 2 9.56 43.42 -14.31
N GLU A 3 10.52 44.27 -13.95
CA GLU A 3 11.58 43.98 -12.98
C GLU A 3 11.03 43.67 -11.58
N MET A 4 9.82 44.10 -11.25
CA MET A 4 9.16 43.76 -9.99
C MET A 4 8.53 42.36 -10.00
N LYS A 5 8.34 41.76 -11.18
CA LYS A 5 7.79 40.40 -11.35
C LYS A 5 8.85 39.39 -11.75
N SER A 6 9.90 39.81 -12.43
CA SER A 6 11.00 38.96 -12.85
C SER A 6 12.19 39.08 -11.93
N ILE A 7 12.85 37.95 -11.63
CA ILE A 7 14.13 37.97 -10.92
C ILE A 7 15.19 38.65 -11.79
N THR A 8 15.76 39.74 -11.29
CA THR A 8 16.82 40.50 -11.96
C THR A 8 18.22 39.99 -11.54
N LEU A 9 19.25 40.39 -12.28
CA LEU A 9 20.64 40.09 -11.90
C LEU A 9 21.06 40.85 -10.64
N ASP A 10 20.44 42.00 -10.37
CA ASP A 10 20.68 42.77 -9.15
C ASP A 10 20.09 42.05 -7.93
N ASP A 11 18.90 41.43 -8.05
CA ASP A 11 18.32 40.59 -7.00
C ASP A 11 19.25 39.42 -6.65
N VAL A 12 19.79 38.74 -7.68
CA VAL A 12 20.74 37.62 -7.49
C VAL A 12 22.03 38.11 -6.84
N SER A 13 22.56 39.24 -7.28
CA SER A 13 23.80 39.82 -6.72
C SER A 13 23.61 40.25 -5.27
N ALA A 14 22.46 40.82 -4.93
CA ALA A 14 22.11 41.15 -3.55
C ALA A 14 21.99 39.90 -2.67
N ALA A 15 21.32 38.85 -3.17
CA ALA A 15 21.18 37.58 -2.47
C ALA A 15 22.54 36.89 -2.24
N GLN A 16 23.45 36.91 -3.23
CA GLN A 16 24.81 36.37 -3.08
C GLN A 16 25.61 37.09 -2.00
N LYS A 17 25.55 38.43 -1.97
CA LYS A 17 26.20 39.24 -0.94
C LYS A 17 25.63 38.94 0.45
N HIS A 18 24.30 38.87 0.58
CA HIS A 18 23.65 38.54 1.84
C HIS A 18 24.02 37.13 2.33
N PHE A 19 24.03 36.14 1.42
CA PHE A 19 24.41 34.78 1.75
C PHE A 19 25.86 34.67 2.24
N ALA A 20 26.79 35.33 1.55
CA ALA A 20 28.21 35.30 1.89
C ALA A 20 28.54 36.06 3.20
N ALA A 21 27.71 37.01 3.60
CA ALA A 21 27.90 37.79 4.82
C ALA A 21 27.61 36.99 6.11
N ASP A 22 26.80 35.93 6.04
CA ASP A 22 26.49 35.09 7.19
C ASP A 22 27.38 33.83 7.21
N ARG A 23 28.22 33.73 8.26
CA ARG A 23 29.09 32.56 8.48
C ARG A 23 28.28 31.25 8.57
N ALA A 24 27.09 31.27 9.16
CA ALA A 24 26.25 30.08 9.29
C ALA A 24 25.84 29.53 7.92
N ASN A 25 25.51 30.42 6.98
CA ASN A 25 25.19 30.05 5.59
C ASN A 25 26.37 29.37 4.90
N LEU A 26 27.59 29.89 5.06
CA LEU A 26 28.79 29.29 4.48
C LEU A 26 29.07 27.89 5.05
N VAL A 27 28.95 27.74 6.37
CA VAL A 27 29.12 26.44 7.06
C VAL A 27 28.06 25.44 6.61
N ALA A 28 26.78 25.85 6.59
CA ALA A 28 25.66 25.02 6.16
C ALA A 28 25.80 24.57 4.70
N LYS A 29 26.16 25.49 3.79
CA LYS A 29 26.45 25.17 2.38
C LYS A 29 27.49 24.07 2.30
N ASN A 30 28.67 24.29 2.90
CA ASN A 30 29.80 23.36 2.79
C ASN A 30 29.44 21.98 3.37
N ALA A 31 28.78 21.95 4.54
CA ALA A 31 28.36 20.71 5.18
C ALA A 31 27.30 19.96 4.36
N ALA A 32 26.26 20.65 3.88
CA ALA A 32 25.19 20.04 3.11
C ALA A 32 25.68 19.55 1.73
N THR A 33 26.56 20.30 1.05
CA THR A 33 27.13 19.86 -0.23
C THR A 33 28.08 18.67 -0.07
N ALA A 34 28.76 18.54 1.08
CA ALA A 34 29.67 17.44 1.33
C ALA A 34 28.96 16.16 1.80
N ALA A 35 27.96 16.29 2.68
CA ALA A 35 27.36 15.16 3.40
C ALA A 35 25.88 14.91 3.07
N GLY A 36 25.22 15.83 2.37
CA GLY A 36 23.77 15.87 2.21
C GLY A 36 23.05 16.46 3.42
N ILE A 37 21.86 17.02 3.19
CA ILE A 37 21.08 17.79 4.18
C ILE A 37 20.85 17.00 5.47
N ARG A 38 20.37 15.75 5.38
CA ARG A 38 20.01 14.96 6.57
C ARG A 38 21.21 14.65 7.48
N LYS A 39 22.39 14.36 6.90
CA LYS A 39 23.59 14.08 7.69
C LYS A 39 24.15 15.36 8.30
N ALA A 40 24.14 16.46 7.54
CA ALA A 40 24.60 17.76 8.00
C ALA A 40 23.71 18.34 9.13
N ALA A 41 22.41 18.05 9.10
CA ALA A 41 21.45 18.53 10.10
C ALA A 41 21.29 17.60 11.32
N ARG A 42 22.18 16.62 11.51
CA ARG A 42 22.09 15.70 12.66
C ARG A 42 22.34 16.44 13.97
N VAL A 43 21.41 16.33 14.92
CA VAL A 43 21.51 16.87 16.28
C VAL A 43 21.79 15.72 17.26
N PRO A 44 23.01 15.57 17.79
CA PRO A 44 23.34 14.51 18.75
C PRO A 44 22.45 14.53 20.00
N GLU A 45 22.08 15.71 20.49
CA GLU A 45 21.25 15.91 21.68
C GLU A 45 19.83 15.35 21.47
N GLY A 46 19.23 15.60 20.31
CA GLY A 46 17.93 15.00 19.94
C GLY A 46 17.98 13.47 19.79
N VAL A 47 19.16 12.91 19.49
CA VAL A 47 19.35 11.45 19.53
C VAL A 47 19.43 10.94 20.96
N ALA A 48 20.06 11.69 21.87
CA ALA A 48 20.12 11.34 23.29
C ALA A 48 18.75 11.42 23.97
N GLU A 49 17.88 12.34 23.54
CA GLU A 49 16.50 12.48 24.01
C GLU A 49 15.52 11.39 23.50
N ASN A 50 15.98 10.50 22.61
CA ASN A 50 15.16 9.42 22.04
C ASN A 50 15.62 8.02 22.53
N PRO A 51 15.43 7.70 23.83
CA PRO A 51 15.76 6.38 24.34
C PRO A 51 14.86 5.29 23.73
N LEU A 52 15.44 4.11 23.49
CA LEU A 52 14.72 2.97 22.91
C LEU A 52 14.18 1.99 23.97
N SER A 53 14.14 2.42 25.23
CA SER A 53 13.63 1.64 26.36
C SER A 53 12.31 2.24 26.82
N PHE A 54 11.31 1.37 26.99
CA PHE A 54 9.94 1.75 27.33
C PHE A 54 9.43 0.88 28.48
N ASP A 55 8.64 1.45 29.38
CA ASP A 55 8.04 0.71 30.50
C ASP A 55 7.06 -0.38 30.01
N VAL A 56 6.41 -0.12 28.88
CA VAL A 56 5.48 -1.06 28.22
C VAL A 56 6.06 -1.47 26.88
N GLU A 57 6.59 -2.68 26.81
CA GLU A 57 7.14 -3.26 25.59
C GLU A 57 6.35 -4.49 25.13
N VAL A 58 5.84 -4.43 23.91
CA VAL A 58 5.17 -5.55 23.27
C VAL A 58 6.22 -6.41 22.58
N LYS A 59 6.60 -7.54 23.19
CA LYS A 59 7.56 -8.48 22.59
C LYS A 59 6.99 -9.06 21.29
N GLN A 60 7.74 -8.91 20.20
CA GLN A 60 7.39 -9.43 18.87
C GLN A 60 8.46 -10.41 18.39
N GLY A 61 8.13 -11.17 17.33
CA GLY A 61 9.10 -11.99 16.61
C GLY A 61 10.07 -11.17 15.77
N GLU A 62 10.76 -11.81 14.83
CA GLU A 62 11.76 -11.18 13.96
C GLU A 62 11.19 -10.04 13.12
N ARG A 63 12.04 -9.09 12.73
CA ARG A 63 11.63 -7.91 11.94
C ARG A 63 11.26 -8.32 10.51
N THR A 64 10.13 -7.82 10.03
CA THR A 64 9.69 -7.96 8.64
C THR A 64 10.28 -6.86 7.75
N ASN A 65 10.45 -7.11 6.45
CA ASN A 65 10.96 -6.13 5.50
C ASN A 65 10.19 -6.14 4.17
N GLN A 66 9.52 -5.04 3.85
CA GLN A 66 8.75 -4.87 2.60
C GLN A 66 9.60 -4.62 1.35
N LYS A 67 10.91 -4.37 1.54
CA LYS A 67 11.88 -4.06 0.48
C LYS A 67 11.40 -2.90 -0.42
N ARG A 68 11.44 -3.05 -1.74
CA ARG A 68 11.14 -2.00 -2.74
C ARG A 68 9.67 -2.08 -3.17
N SER A 69 8.77 -2.08 -2.20
CA SER A 69 7.33 -2.06 -2.43
C SER A 69 6.64 -1.08 -1.48
N GLY A 70 5.47 -0.58 -1.84
CA GLY A 70 4.63 0.31 -1.03
C GLY A 70 3.67 -0.39 -0.07
N ARG A 71 4.01 -1.62 0.37
CA ARG A 71 3.11 -2.51 1.14
C ARG A 71 3.09 -2.25 2.66
N CYS A 72 3.51 -1.08 3.11
CA CYS A 72 3.66 -0.78 4.55
C CYS A 72 2.39 -1.06 5.36
N TRP A 73 1.23 -0.74 4.81
CA TRP A 73 -0.09 -0.98 5.41
C TRP A 73 -0.43 -2.47 5.57
N MET A 74 -0.05 -3.32 4.62
CA MET A 74 -0.19 -4.78 4.72
C MET A 74 0.77 -5.34 5.78
N PHE A 75 2.03 -4.92 5.75
CA PHE A 75 3.05 -5.36 6.73
C PHE A 75 2.65 -4.94 8.15
N ALA A 76 2.23 -3.70 8.35
CA ALA A 76 1.78 -3.20 9.64
C ALA A 76 0.56 -3.98 10.14
N SER A 77 -0.43 -4.23 9.29
CA SER A 77 -1.64 -4.97 9.68
C SER A 77 -1.34 -6.44 9.98
N LEU A 78 -0.52 -7.12 9.17
CA LEU A 78 -0.12 -8.49 9.44
C LEU A 78 0.81 -8.61 10.67
N ASN A 79 1.55 -7.56 11.00
CA ASN A 79 2.35 -7.50 12.23
C ASN A 79 1.46 -7.47 13.49
N THR A 80 0.28 -6.87 13.45
CA THR A 80 -0.67 -6.96 14.59
C THR A 80 -1.27 -8.37 14.69
N PHE A 81 -1.53 -9.02 13.56
CA PHE A 81 -2.09 -10.38 13.54
C PHE A 81 -1.09 -11.41 14.01
N ARG A 82 0.15 -11.37 13.50
CA ARG A 82 1.19 -12.33 13.90
C ARG A 82 1.54 -12.21 15.38
N TYR A 83 1.42 -11.02 15.99
CA TYR A 83 1.57 -10.88 17.44
C TYR A 83 0.56 -11.74 18.21
N ARG A 84 -0.71 -11.77 17.79
CA ARG A 84 -1.75 -12.63 18.37
C ARG A 84 -1.38 -14.10 18.22
N ILE A 85 -0.93 -14.51 17.03
CA ILE A 85 -0.52 -15.90 16.73
C ILE A 85 0.67 -16.31 17.62
N ILE A 86 1.72 -15.48 17.67
CA ILE A 86 2.93 -15.72 18.47
C ILE A 86 2.56 -15.90 19.94
N LYS A 87 1.68 -15.05 20.48
CA LYS A 87 1.22 -15.14 21.87
C LYS A 87 0.34 -16.37 22.11
N LYS A 88 -0.62 -16.66 21.21
CA LYS A 88 -1.57 -17.77 21.32
C LYS A 88 -0.87 -19.13 21.31
N TYR A 89 0.17 -19.28 20.49
CA TYR A 89 0.86 -20.55 20.29
C TYR A 89 2.27 -20.61 20.90
N ASN A 90 2.64 -19.63 21.73
CA ASN A 90 3.97 -19.53 22.36
C ASN A 90 5.14 -19.71 21.37
N LEU A 91 5.08 -19.02 20.21
CA LEU A 91 6.11 -19.11 19.17
C LEU A 91 7.28 -18.15 19.47
N SER A 92 8.48 -18.46 18.98
CA SER A 92 9.62 -17.52 19.00
C SER A 92 9.44 -16.44 17.93
N THR A 93 9.03 -16.84 16.74
CA THR A 93 8.74 -15.98 15.60
C THR A 93 7.65 -16.61 14.72
N PHE A 94 6.97 -15.77 13.95
CA PHE A 94 6.02 -16.20 12.93
C PHE A 94 5.81 -15.06 11.93
N GLU A 95 5.55 -15.41 10.68
CA GLU A 95 5.14 -14.44 9.66
C GLU A 95 3.96 -14.97 8.84
N LEU A 96 3.00 -14.09 8.59
CA LEU A 96 1.98 -14.26 7.57
C LEU A 96 2.53 -13.80 6.22
N SER A 97 2.06 -14.40 5.13
CA SER A 97 2.44 -13.98 3.79
C SER A 97 1.93 -12.57 3.51
N GLN A 98 2.85 -11.66 3.18
CA GLN A 98 2.52 -10.33 2.68
C GLN A 98 2.33 -10.31 1.16
N ALA A 99 2.79 -11.35 0.46
CA ALA A 99 2.54 -11.56 -0.97
C ALA A 99 1.08 -11.99 -1.24
N TYR A 100 0.47 -12.74 -0.32
CA TYR A 100 -0.92 -13.19 -0.44
C TYR A 100 -1.94 -12.04 -0.51
N PRO A 101 -2.00 -11.09 0.45
CA PRO A 101 -2.89 -9.94 0.32
C PRO A 101 -2.46 -9.00 -0.81
N LEU A 102 -1.18 -8.92 -1.17
CA LEU A 102 -0.74 -8.14 -2.35
C LEU A 102 -1.41 -8.64 -3.62
N PHE A 103 -1.42 -9.95 -3.85
CA PHE A 103 -2.08 -10.54 -5.02
C PHE A 103 -3.55 -10.12 -5.08
N TRP A 104 -4.30 -10.36 -4.00
CA TRP A 104 -5.74 -10.08 -3.98
C TRP A 104 -6.04 -8.59 -4.04
N ASP A 105 -5.22 -7.75 -3.41
CA ASP A 105 -5.35 -6.30 -3.50
C ASP A 105 -5.16 -5.80 -4.94
N LYS A 106 -4.15 -6.30 -5.66
CA LYS A 106 -3.93 -5.91 -7.05
C LYS A 106 -5.06 -6.37 -7.96
N MET A 107 -5.57 -7.57 -7.71
CA MET A 107 -6.71 -8.13 -8.43
C MET A 107 -7.97 -7.29 -8.21
N GLU A 108 -8.29 -7.01 -6.95
CA GLU A 108 -9.49 -6.26 -6.57
C GLU A 108 -9.41 -4.80 -6.99
N LYS A 109 -8.27 -4.12 -6.80
CA LYS A 109 -8.07 -2.75 -7.28
C LYS A 109 -8.19 -2.64 -8.80
N SER A 110 -7.73 -3.64 -9.54
CA SER A 110 -7.89 -3.66 -11.00
C SER A 110 -9.38 -3.71 -11.37
N ASN A 111 -10.16 -4.55 -10.70
CA ASN A 111 -11.61 -4.60 -10.87
C ASN A 111 -12.28 -3.29 -10.45
N TRP A 112 -11.92 -2.74 -9.28
CA TRP A 112 -12.41 -1.44 -8.77
C TRP A 112 -12.13 -0.31 -9.76
N PHE A 113 -10.93 -0.25 -10.31
CA PHE A 113 -10.58 0.73 -11.33
C PHE A 113 -11.49 0.61 -12.56
N LEU A 114 -11.69 -0.60 -13.10
CA LEU A 114 -12.56 -0.82 -14.25
C LEU A 114 -14.04 -0.53 -13.94
N GLU A 115 -14.51 -0.80 -12.72
CA GLU A 115 -15.84 -0.34 -12.26
C GLU A 115 -15.95 1.18 -12.32
N ASN A 116 -14.94 1.90 -11.82
CA ASN A 116 -14.94 3.36 -11.85
C ASN A 116 -14.91 3.90 -13.28
N ILE A 117 -14.28 3.20 -14.23
CA ILE A 117 -14.35 3.56 -15.66
C ILE A 117 -15.77 3.37 -16.20
N LEU A 118 -16.42 2.25 -15.90
CA LEU A 118 -17.80 1.99 -16.31
C LEU A 118 -18.79 2.99 -15.71
N ASP A 119 -18.57 3.39 -14.46
CA ASP A 119 -19.38 4.40 -13.76
C ASP A 119 -19.13 5.84 -14.27
N THR A 120 -18.08 6.06 -15.04
CA THR A 120 -17.70 7.39 -15.57
C THR A 120 -17.64 7.43 -17.10
N LEU A 121 -18.37 6.54 -17.78
CA LEU A 121 -18.40 6.47 -19.24
C LEU A 121 -18.80 7.81 -19.88
N ASP A 122 -19.78 8.50 -19.29
CA ASP A 122 -20.30 9.77 -19.80
C ASP A 122 -19.48 11.00 -19.34
N GLU A 123 -18.47 10.81 -18.47
CA GLU A 123 -17.56 11.89 -18.07
C GLU A 123 -16.53 12.19 -19.17
N PRO A 124 -16.15 13.46 -19.40
CA PRO A 124 -15.11 13.81 -20.36
C PRO A 124 -13.77 13.14 -20.02
N LEU A 125 -13.10 12.58 -21.02
CA LEU A 125 -11.78 11.93 -20.85
C LEU A 125 -10.73 12.88 -20.24
N ASN A 126 -10.75 14.15 -20.64
CA ASN A 126 -9.88 15.21 -20.11
C ASN A 126 -10.45 15.91 -18.86
N GLY A 127 -11.58 15.42 -18.33
CA GLY A 127 -12.18 15.88 -17.08
C GLY A 127 -11.31 15.50 -15.88
N ARG A 128 -11.41 16.29 -14.81
CA ARG A 128 -10.60 16.09 -13.59
C ARG A 128 -10.74 14.69 -13.01
N LEU A 129 -11.94 14.12 -13.03
CA LEU A 129 -12.22 12.81 -12.45
C LEU A 129 -11.55 11.67 -13.23
N VAL A 130 -11.78 11.60 -14.54
CA VAL A 130 -11.18 10.55 -15.39
C VAL A 130 -9.66 10.69 -15.43
N ALA A 131 -9.14 11.93 -15.50
CA ALA A 131 -7.70 12.17 -15.41
C ALA A 131 -7.09 11.69 -14.09
N PHE A 132 -7.79 11.89 -12.96
CA PHE A 132 -7.38 11.38 -11.66
C PHE A 132 -7.33 9.84 -11.65
N LEU A 133 -8.40 9.17 -12.10
CA LEU A 133 -8.45 7.69 -12.17
C LEU A 133 -7.32 7.11 -13.04
N LEU A 134 -6.97 7.78 -14.13
CA LEU A 134 -5.91 7.34 -15.05
C LEU A 134 -4.50 7.69 -14.58
N THR A 135 -4.33 8.56 -13.58
CA THR A 135 -3.00 8.98 -13.09
C THR A 135 -2.24 7.83 -12.46
N ASP A 136 -2.90 7.09 -11.57
CA ASP A 136 -2.32 5.95 -10.87
C ASP A 136 -3.41 4.88 -10.65
N PRO A 137 -3.83 4.16 -11.71
CA PRO A 137 -4.95 3.22 -11.64
C PRO A 137 -4.66 2.04 -10.72
N ILE A 138 -3.37 1.76 -10.47
CA ILE A 138 -2.93 0.70 -9.59
C ILE A 138 -1.68 1.16 -8.83
N GLY A 139 -1.76 1.10 -7.50
CA GLY A 139 -0.63 1.38 -6.61
C GLY A 139 -0.57 0.36 -5.48
N ASP A 140 0.59 0.26 -4.84
CA ASP A 140 0.76 -0.65 -3.70
C ASP A 140 0.02 -0.18 -2.43
N GLY A 141 -0.11 1.13 -2.23
CA GLY A 141 -0.63 1.71 -1.00
C GLY A 141 -2.12 1.43 -0.77
N GLY A 142 -2.54 1.43 0.49
CA GLY A 142 -3.93 1.22 0.87
C GLY A 142 -4.19 1.66 2.31
N GLN A 143 -5.42 1.45 2.77
CA GLN A 143 -5.89 1.85 4.10
C GLN A 143 -6.38 0.64 4.90
N TRP A 144 -6.62 0.85 6.20
CA TRP A 144 -7.08 -0.22 7.10
C TRP A 144 -8.35 -0.92 6.59
N ASP A 145 -9.36 -0.16 6.17
CA ASP A 145 -10.62 -0.75 5.72
C ASP A 145 -10.48 -1.58 4.43
N MET A 146 -9.58 -1.16 3.53
CA MET A 146 -9.20 -1.95 2.35
C MET A 146 -8.56 -3.29 2.74
N PHE A 147 -7.71 -3.28 3.77
CA PHE A 147 -7.06 -4.50 4.26
C PHE A 147 -8.06 -5.41 4.96
N LYS A 148 -8.97 -4.84 5.76
CA LYS A 148 -10.09 -5.53 6.38
C LYS A 148 -10.93 -6.27 5.33
N SER A 149 -11.31 -5.60 4.23
CA SER A 149 -12.10 -6.21 3.16
C SER A 149 -11.39 -7.39 2.51
N LEU A 150 -10.07 -7.28 2.28
CA LEU A 150 -9.27 -8.39 1.74
C LEU A 150 -9.25 -9.59 2.68
N VAL A 151 -9.01 -9.37 3.98
CA VAL A 151 -8.93 -10.47 4.96
C VAL A 151 -10.30 -11.11 5.17
N LYS A 152 -11.39 -10.33 5.17
CA LYS A 152 -12.74 -10.89 5.23
C LYS A 152 -13.04 -11.80 4.04
N LYS A 153 -12.65 -11.39 2.84
CA LYS A 153 -12.94 -12.13 1.60
C LYS A 153 -12.00 -13.31 1.37
N TYR A 154 -10.71 -13.15 1.65
CA TYR A 154 -9.66 -14.08 1.26
C TYR A 154 -8.87 -14.68 2.43
N GLY A 155 -9.09 -14.26 3.67
CA GLY A 155 -8.34 -14.75 4.82
C GLY A 155 -6.86 -14.37 4.80
N VAL A 156 -6.02 -15.19 5.44
CA VAL A 156 -4.55 -15.03 5.47
C VAL A 156 -3.88 -16.40 5.42
N VAL A 157 -2.61 -16.43 5.02
CA VAL A 157 -1.81 -17.65 4.96
C VAL A 157 -0.45 -17.45 5.64
N PRO A 158 0.20 -18.50 6.18
CA PRO A 158 1.60 -18.43 6.60
C PRO A 158 2.52 -18.00 5.45
N LYS A 159 3.62 -17.33 5.77
CA LYS A 159 4.60 -16.89 4.76
C LYS A 159 5.13 -18.04 3.90
N GLU A 160 5.24 -19.24 4.47
CA GLU A 160 5.69 -20.45 3.77
C GLU A 160 4.69 -20.95 2.71
N ALA A 161 3.39 -20.74 2.93
CA ALA A 161 2.35 -21.17 2.00
C ALA A 161 2.29 -20.30 0.73
N MET A 162 2.71 -19.03 0.83
CA MET A 162 2.90 -18.16 -0.33
C MET A 162 4.10 -17.24 -0.08
N PRO A 163 5.32 -17.64 -0.48
CA PRO A 163 6.53 -16.88 -0.23
C PRO A 163 6.59 -15.60 -1.07
N GLU A 164 7.54 -14.74 -0.74
CA GLU A 164 7.84 -13.56 -1.55
C GLU A 164 8.45 -13.97 -2.91
N THR A 165 8.12 -13.21 -3.96
CA THR A 165 8.78 -13.26 -5.27
C THR A 165 9.68 -12.03 -5.45
N GLU A 166 10.42 -11.98 -6.57
CA GLU A 166 11.12 -10.75 -6.94
C GLU A 166 10.15 -9.58 -7.10
N ASN A 167 9.01 -9.79 -7.76
CA ASN A 167 8.01 -8.74 -7.99
C ASN A 167 7.27 -8.34 -6.71
N SER A 168 7.04 -9.24 -5.74
CA SER A 168 6.48 -8.81 -4.45
C SER A 168 7.50 -7.97 -3.66
N SER A 169 8.78 -8.30 -3.78
CA SER A 169 9.89 -7.57 -3.15
C SER A 169 10.29 -6.27 -3.87
N ASN A 170 9.88 -6.10 -5.13
CA ASN A 170 10.19 -4.99 -6.02
C ASN A 170 9.07 -4.82 -7.07
N THR A 171 8.00 -4.11 -6.68
CA THR A 171 6.72 -4.07 -7.43
C THR A 171 6.75 -3.18 -8.68
N HIS A 172 7.80 -2.38 -8.87
CA HIS A 172 7.86 -1.34 -9.90
C HIS A 172 7.48 -1.82 -11.31
N ASP A 173 8.08 -2.92 -11.78
CA ASP A 173 7.83 -3.40 -13.14
C ASP A 173 6.43 -4.01 -13.28
N MET A 174 5.97 -4.79 -12.29
CA MET A 174 4.63 -5.35 -12.26
C MET A 174 3.57 -4.24 -12.33
N ASP A 175 3.70 -3.23 -11.47
CA ASP A 175 2.77 -2.09 -11.40
C ASP A 175 2.80 -1.28 -12.70
N LYS A 176 3.97 -1.09 -13.31
CA LYS A 176 4.11 -0.40 -14.60
C LYS A 176 3.36 -1.13 -15.72
N TYR A 177 3.52 -2.45 -15.84
CA TYR A 177 2.86 -3.21 -16.90
C TYR A 177 1.36 -3.37 -16.64
N LEU A 178 0.96 -3.60 -15.39
CA LEU A 178 -0.45 -3.66 -15.01
C LEU A 178 -1.15 -2.31 -15.23
N THR A 179 -0.51 -1.20 -14.86
CA THR A 179 -1.00 0.17 -15.17
C THR A 179 -1.21 0.36 -16.66
N ARG A 180 -0.24 -0.04 -17.49
CA ARG A 180 -0.34 0.08 -18.94
C ARG A 180 -1.50 -0.73 -19.49
N TYR A 181 -1.67 -1.95 -19.01
CA TYR A 181 -2.79 -2.82 -19.37
C TYR A 181 -4.13 -2.18 -19.00
N LEU A 182 -4.29 -1.74 -17.74
CA LEU A 182 -5.52 -1.13 -17.24
C LEU A 182 -5.91 0.14 -18.00
N ARG A 183 -4.94 1.00 -18.36
CA ARG A 183 -5.21 2.17 -19.22
C ARG A 183 -5.69 1.76 -20.62
N GLY A 184 -5.12 0.70 -21.18
CA GLY A 184 -5.58 0.12 -22.44
C GLY A 184 -6.99 -0.46 -22.35
N ALA A 185 -7.29 -1.17 -21.27
CA ALA A 185 -8.63 -1.69 -20.96
C ALA A 185 -9.65 -0.55 -20.81
N ALA A 186 -9.33 0.50 -20.06
CA ALA A 186 -10.18 1.67 -19.90
C ALA A 186 -10.49 2.37 -21.23
N LYS A 187 -9.47 2.53 -22.09
CA LYS A 187 -9.65 3.06 -23.45
C LYS A 187 -10.63 2.20 -24.24
N ARG A 188 -10.43 0.88 -24.27
CA ARG A 188 -11.30 -0.05 -25.00
C ARG A 188 -12.75 0.03 -24.51
N LEU A 189 -12.97 0.01 -23.19
CA LEU A 189 -14.33 0.11 -22.63
C LEU A 189 -15.03 1.40 -23.06
N ARG A 190 -14.32 2.54 -23.02
CA ARG A 190 -14.89 3.84 -23.41
C ARG A 190 -15.16 3.95 -24.91
N GLU A 191 -14.24 3.51 -25.77
CA GLU A 191 -14.45 3.50 -27.22
C GLU A 191 -15.61 2.59 -27.61
N THR A 192 -15.77 1.45 -26.93
CA THR A 192 -16.90 0.54 -27.15
C THR A 192 -18.23 1.15 -26.70
N HIS A 193 -18.26 1.88 -25.58
CA HIS A 193 -19.43 2.67 -25.17
C HIS A 193 -19.78 3.76 -26.20
N GLU A 194 -18.78 4.50 -26.69
CA GLU A 194 -18.96 5.54 -27.72
C GLU A 194 -19.47 4.97 -29.05
N ALA A 195 -19.19 3.69 -29.34
CA ALA A 195 -19.74 2.97 -30.49
C ALA A 195 -21.21 2.53 -30.31
N GLY A 196 -21.82 2.77 -29.14
CA GLY A 196 -23.23 2.48 -28.87
C GLY A 196 -23.51 1.06 -28.35
N GLU A 197 -22.48 0.32 -27.93
CA GLU A 197 -22.65 -0.99 -27.30
C GLU A 197 -23.28 -0.88 -25.90
N THR A 198 -23.90 -1.97 -25.45
CA THR A 198 -24.60 -1.97 -24.17
C THR A 198 -23.66 -2.16 -22.98
N LEU A 199 -24.13 -1.78 -21.79
CA LEU A 199 -23.39 -2.01 -20.56
C LEU A 199 -23.11 -3.50 -20.35
N GLU A 200 -24.02 -4.39 -20.73
CA GLU A 200 -23.83 -5.84 -20.64
C GLU A 200 -22.61 -6.30 -21.46
N THR A 201 -22.46 -5.84 -22.70
CA THR A 201 -21.27 -6.11 -23.53
C THR A 201 -19.99 -5.65 -22.83
N LEU A 202 -20.00 -4.43 -22.28
CA LEU A 202 -18.85 -3.88 -21.54
C LEU A 202 -18.52 -4.69 -20.27
N ARG A 203 -19.53 -5.23 -19.59
CA ARG A 203 -19.37 -6.10 -18.41
C ARG A 203 -18.74 -7.44 -18.78
N GLU A 204 -19.07 -8.00 -19.94
CA GLU A 204 -18.44 -9.21 -20.48
C GLU A 204 -16.98 -8.96 -20.85
N MET A 205 -16.69 -7.87 -21.56
CA MET A 205 -15.32 -7.45 -21.85
C MET A 205 -14.49 -7.28 -20.57
N LYS A 206 -15.07 -6.66 -19.54
CA LYS A 206 -14.40 -6.51 -18.23
C LYS A 206 -14.04 -7.87 -17.62
N LYS A 207 -14.89 -8.90 -17.74
CA LYS A 207 -14.58 -10.24 -17.23
C LYS A 207 -13.37 -10.85 -17.94
N GLU A 208 -13.29 -10.73 -19.26
CA GLU A 208 -12.12 -11.16 -20.03
C GLU A 208 -10.87 -10.39 -19.59
N MET A 209 -10.98 -9.07 -19.43
CA MET A 209 -9.87 -8.23 -18.98
C MET A 209 -9.37 -8.61 -17.59
N MET A 210 -10.27 -9.00 -16.68
CA MET A 210 -9.87 -9.50 -15.36
C MET A 210 -9.18 -10.87 -15.43
N GLY A 211 -9.49 -11.69 -16.44
CA GLY A 211 -8.73 -12.91 -16.73
C GLY A 211 -7.27 -12.63 -17.09
N ASP A 212 -7.03 -11.60 -17.92
CA ASP A 212 -5.67 -11.17 -18.26
C ASP A 212 -4.94 -10.59 -17.04
N VAL A 213 -5.63 -9.81 -16.20
CA VAL A 213 -5.08 -9.30 -14.94
C VAL A 213 -4.64 -10.47 -14.05
N TYR A 214 -5.48 -11.49 -13.89
CA TYR A 214 -5.14 -12.69 -13.12
C TYR A 214 -3.88 -13.37 -13.69
N ALA A 215 -3.82 -13.59 -15.01
CA ALA A 215 -2.65 -14.20 -15.66
C ALA A 215 -1.36 -13.39 -15.42
N LEU A 216 -1.43 -12.06 -15.51
CA LEU A 216 -0.31 -11.16 -15.20
C LEU A 216 0.13 -11.31 -13.75
N LEU A 217 -0.82 -11.29 -12.80
CA LEU A 217 -0.51 -11.39 -11.37
C LEU A 217 0.08 -12.74 -11.01
N VAL A 218 -0.47 -13.85 -11.52
CA VAL A 218 0.10 -15.19 -11.31
C VAL A 218 1.52 -15.28 -11.88
N THR A 219 1.76 -14.69 -13.04
CA THR A 219 3.12 -14.64 -13.63
C THR A 219 4.13 -13.93 -12.73
N CYS A 220 3.71 -12.88 -12.01
CA CYS A 220 4.61 -12.08 -11.15
C CYS A 220 4.70 -12.58 -9.70
N LEU A 221 3.61 -13.10 -9.15
CA LEU A 221 3.44 -13.34 -7.71
C LEU A 221 3.23 -14.82 -7.35
N GLY A 222 3.03 -15.68 -8.36
CA GLY A 222 2.58 -17.05 -8.16
C GLY A 222 1.07 -17.15 -7.92
N GLU A 223 0.58 -18.38 -7.91
CA GLU A 223 -0.84 -18.67 -7.69
C GLU A 223 -1.16 -18.67 -6.18
N PRO A 224 -2.17 -17.91 -5.71
CA PRO A 224 -2.57 -17.94 -4.31
C PRO A 224 -3.13 -19.32 -3.92
N PRO A 225 -2.67 -19.93 -2.83
CA PRO A 225 -3.15 -21.26 -2.43
C PRO A 225 -4.62 -21.20 -1.98
N ALA A 226 -5.45 -22.06 -2.58
CA ALA A 226 -6.81 -22.32 -2.10
C ALA A 226 -6.81 -23.15 -0.81
N HIS A 227 -5.83 -24.06 -0.69
CA HIS A 227 -5.56 -24.88 0.48
C HIS A 227 -4.05 -25.01 0.68
N PHE A 228 -3.62 -25.15 1.93
CA PHE A 228 -2.21 -25.38 2.25
C PHE A 228 -2.08 -26.22 3.51
N GLU A 229 -1.01 -27.01 3.59
CA GLU A 229 -0.63 -27.65 4.85
C GLU A 229 0.07 -26.64 5.75
N THR A 230 -0.18 -26.74 7.06
CA THR A 230 0.56 -25.99 8.07
C THR A 230 0.95 -26.92 9.19
N ARG A 231 2.20 -26.79 9.67
CA ARG A 231 2.70 -27.45 10.87
C ARG A 231 3.44 -26.40 11.70
N LEU A 232 2.90 -26.05 12.86
CA LEU A 232 3.53 -25.08 13.77
C LEU A 232 3.97 -25.79 15.04
N ARG A 233 5.21 -25.50 15.44
CA ARG A 233 5.78 -25.96 16.71
C ARG A 233 6.03 -24.77 17.62
N ASP A 234 5.79 -24.94 18.91
CA ASP A 234 6.09 -23.93 19.91
C ASP A 234 7.58 -23.88 20.25
N LYS A 235 7.96 -23.02 21.21
CA LYS A 235 9.35 -22.88 21.68
C LYS A 235 9.95 -24.15 22.29
N ASP A 236 9.11 -25.09 22.72
CA ASP A 236 9.53 -26.36 23.33
C ASP A 236 9.55 -27.50 22.29
N ASP A 237 9.50 -27.15 21.00
CA ASP A 237 9.43 -28.06 19.85
C ASP A 237 8.18 -28.96 19.83
N LYS A 238 7.12 -28.60 20.57
CA LYS A 238 5.87 -29.36 20.54
C LYS A 238 5.02 -28.93 19.35
N LEU A 239 4.50 -29.90 18.59
CA LEU A 239 3.54 -29.64 17.51
C LEU A 239 2.21 -29.13 18.10
N ILE A 240 1.88 -27.86 17.85
CA ILE A 240 0.70 -27.18 18.40
C ILE A 240 -0.42 -26.92 17.38
N LEU A 241 -0.10 -27.01 16.09
CA LEU A 241 -1.06 -26.90 14.99
C LEU A 241 -0.55 -27.74 13.83
N SER A 242 -1.40 -28.61 13.30
CA SER A 242 -1.10 -29.40 12.11
C SER A 242 -2.38 -29.66 11.34
N GLY A 243 -2.34 -29.55 10.02
CA GLY A 243 -3.47 -29.88 9.14
C GLY A 243 -3.43 -29.14 7.83
N THR A 244 -4.46 -29.36 7.02
CA THR A 244 -4.74 -28.63 5.79
C THR A 244 -5.78 -27.57 6.08
N PHE A 245 -5.54 -26.33 5.67
CA PHE A 245 -6.44 -25.21 5.90
C PHE A 245 -6.72 -24.48 4.60
N THR A 246 -7.91 -23.93 4.49
CA THR A 246 -8.14 -22.75 3.63
C THR A 246 -7.59 -21.49 4.31
N PRO A 247 -7.30 -20.43 3.54
CA PRO A 247 -6.88 -19.13 4.09
C PRO A 247 -7.87 -18.53 5.11
N GLN A 248 -9.17 -18.71 4.91
CA GLN A 248 -10.21 -18.21 5.81
C GLN A 248 -10.28 -19.00 7.13
N GLU A 249 -10.22 -20.33 7.04
CA GLU A 249 -10.15 -21.19 8.23
C GLU A 249 -8.88 -20.90 9.04
N PHE A 250 -7.75 -20.69 8.38
CA PHE A 250 -6.50 -20.35 9.03
C PHE A 250 -6.60 -19.01 9.78
N PHE A 251 -7.19 -17.98 9.17
CA PHE A 251 -7.46 -16.70 9.84
C PHE A 251 -8.34 -16.89 11.10
N ALA A 252 -9.49 -17.56 10.94
CA ALA A 252 -10.43 -17.80 12.03
C ALA A 252 -9.79 -18.60 13.18
N LYS A 253 -8.98 -19.61 12.86
CA LYS A 253 -8.33 -20.46 13.85
C LYS A 253 -7.19 -19.77 14.59
N THR A 254 -6.32 -19.06 13.85
CA THR A 254 -5.03 -18.60 14.38
C THR A 254 -5.04 -17.15 14.84
N VAL A 255 -5.64 -16.24 14.08
CA VAL A 255 -5.72 -14.82 14.43
C VAL A 255 -6.89 -14.56 15.36
N ASP A 256 -8.04 -15.19 15.07
CA ASP A 256 -9.24 -15.21 15.93
C ASP A 256 -9.63 -13.79 16.38
N MET A 257 -9.93 -12.96 15.38
CA MET A 257 -10.18 -11.53 15.54
C MET A 257 -11.42 -11.15 14.73
N ASN A 258 -12.40 -10.54 15.40
CA ASN A 258 -13.49 -9.88 14.71
C ASN A 258 -13.00 -8.55 14.16
N LEU A 259 -12.90 -8.43 12.84
CA LEU A 259 -12.36 -7.23 12.20
C LEU A 259 -13.30 -6.01 12.29
N ASP A 260 -14.60 -6.23 12.56
CA ASP A 260 -15.58 -5.15 12.68
C ASP A 260 -15.47 -4.40 14.02
N ASP A 261 -14.74 -4.96 15.00
CA ASP A 261 -14.49 -4.29 16.28
C ASP A 261 -13.44 -3.17 16.17
N TYR A 262 -12.84 -2.96 14.98
CA TYR A 262 -11.71 -2.06 14.77
C TYR A 262 -12.10 -0.88 13.90
N ILE A 263 -11.89 0.33 14.44
CA ILE A 263 -12.18 1.60 13.77
C ILE A 263 -10.90 2.35 13.41
N SER A 264 -10.89 2.98 12.23
CA SER A 264 -9.81 3.88 11.82
C SER A 264 -10.01 5.26 12.44
N ILE A 265 -9.02 5.76 13.16
CA ILE A 265 -9.03 7.11 13.76
C ILE A 265 -7.97 7.95 13.07
N ILE A 266 -8.36 9.15 12.63
CA ILE A 266 -7.47 10.12 11.98
C ILE A 266 -7.41 11.42 12.79
N SER A 267 -6.29 12.12 12.69
CA SER A 267 -6.16 13.51 13.15
C SER A 267 -5.82 14.39 11.95
N ALA A 268 -6.84 15.04 11.39
CA ALA A 268 -6.72 15.95 10.26
C ALA A 268 -7.29 17.32 10.67
N PRO A 269 -6.49 18.19 11.34
CA PRO A 269 -6.96 19.46 11.91
C PRO A 269 -7.10 20.55 10.82
N THR A 270 -7.82 20.23 9.75
CA THR A 270 -8.17 21.16 8.68
C THR A 270 -9.59 21.67 8.89
N ALA A 271 -9.88 22.89 8.46
CA ALA A 271 -11.17 23.55 8.73
C ALA A 271 -12.39 22.78 8.19
N ASP A 272 -12.21 21.98 7.13
CA ASP A 272 -13.25 21.16 6.50
C ASP A 272 -13.51 19.82 7.21
N LYS A 273 -12.73 19.47 8.24
CA LYS A 273 -12.83 18.18 8.96
C LYS A 273 -12.96 18.38 10.48
N PRO A 274 -14.12 18.88 10.97
CA PRO A 274 -14.38 18.94 12.40
C PRO A 274 -14.20 17.56 13.08
N PHE A 275 -13.66 17.55 14.30
CA PHE A 275 -13.48 16.31 15.06
C PHE A 275 -14.83 15.66 15.41
N ASN A 276 -14.80 14.35 15.74
CA ASN A 276 -15.96 13.53 16.12
C ASN A 276 -16.98 13.27 14.99
N HIS A 277 -16.51 13.24 13.74
CA HIS A 277 -17.29 12.86 12.58
C HIS A 277 -16.63 11.72 11.81
N THR A 278 -17.43 10.97 11.05
CA THR A 278 -16.94 9.97 10.11
C THR A 278 -16.73 10.60 8.73
N TYR A 279 -15.69 10.14 8.05
CA TYR A 279 -15.33 10.60 6.70
C TYR A 279 -15.08 9.39 5.82
N THR A 280 -15.41 9.53 4.54
CA THR A 280 -14.99 8.62 3.49
C THR A 280 -14.37 9.40 2.35
N VAL A 281 -13.52 8.74 1.57
CA VAL A 281 -12.90 9.33 0.38
C VAL A 281 -13.56 8.69 -0.83
N SER A 282 -14.24 9.52 -1.62
CA SER A 282 -14.93 9.06 -2.83
C SER A 282 -13.99 8.25 -3.73
N ARG A 283 -14.45 7.07 -4.18
CA ARG A 283 -13.75 6.14 -5.09
C ARG A 283 -12.43 5.58 -4.54
N LEU A 284 -12.08 5.81 -3.27
CA LEU A 284 -10.96 5.14 -2.61
C LEU A 284 -11.43 3.78 -2.07
N GLY A 285 -10.99 2.70 -2.70
CA GLY A 285 -11.36 1.34 -2.32
C GLY A 285 -10.58 0.29 -3.12
N ASN A 286 -10.83 -0.99 -2.84
CA ASN A 286 -10.26 -2.10 -3.58
C ASN A 286 -11.32 -3.19 -3.85
N VAL A 287 -12.01 -3.67 -2.83
CA VAL A 287 -13.05 -4.71 -2.99
C VAL A 287 -14.38 -4.05 -3.32
N VAL A 288 -14.95 -4.39 -4.47
CA VAL A 288 -16.33 -4.01 -4.84
C VAL A 288 -17.29 -4.90 -4.04
N GLU A 289 -18.23 -4.29 -3.33
CA GLU A 289 -19.31 -4.98 -2.59
C GLU A 289 -20.50 -5.35 -3.49
#